data_AF-A0A1F9IIW7-F1
#
_entry.id   AF-A0A1F9IIW7-F1
#
_cell.length_a   1.000
_cell.length_b   1.000
_cell.length_c   1.000
_cell.angle_alpha   90.00
_cell.angle_beta   90.00
_cell.angle_gamma   90.00
#
_symmetry.space_group_name_H-M   'P 1'
#
loop_
_entity.id
_entity.type
_entity.pdbx_description
1 polymer ?
#
loop_
_entity_poly.entity_id
_entity_poly.type
_entity_poly.pdbx_seq_one_letter_code
_entity_poly.pdbx_strand_id
1 'polypeptide(L)'
;MLGYLIMRLKKSDIERLATHLVTSLITRQLIQPKLETRKLTEILSDVLTKNMEAEQAVEDETRRLMEQYRTQINAGQADSQRLYMMIKRQVAKDKKFIL
;
A
#
# COMPACT_ATOMS: atom_id res chain seq x y z
N MET A 1 4.14 7.47 -21.07
CA MET A 1 3.49 6.38 -20.34
C MET A 1 4.21 6.24 -19.00
N LEU A 2 3.78 6.96 -17.97
CA LEU A 2 4.42 6.89 -16.65
C LEU A 2 3.97 5.58 -15.98
N GLY A 3 4.76 4.53 -16.16
CA GLY A 3 4.56 3.24 -15.52
C GLY A 3 4.90 3.32 -14.04
N TYR A 4 3.99 3.89 -13.24
CA TYR A 4 4.03 3.69 -11.80
C TYR A 4 3.62 2.24 -11.53
N LEU A 5 4.55 1.45 -10.97
CA LEU A 5 4.37 0.05 -10.61
C LEU A 5 3.18 -0.07 -9.64
N ILE A 6 2.04 -0.54 -10.14
CA ILE A 6 0.91 -0.93 -9.30
C ILE A 6 1.19 -2.35 -8.84
N MET A 7 1.74 -2.52 -7.63
CA MET A 7 1.74 -3.82 -6.98
C MET A 7 0.38 -4.05 -6.32
N ARG A 8 -0.59 -4.51 -7.12
CA ARG A 8 -1.88 -4.97 -6.59
C ARG A 8 -1.77 -6.45 -6.27
N LEU A 9 -1.52 -6.78 -5.00
CA LEU A 9 -1.61 -8.16 -4.53
C LEU A 9 -3.07 -8.63 -4.59
N LYS A 10 -3.28 -9.88 -5.01
CA LYS A 10 -4.61 -10.50 -4.95
C LYS A 10 -4.91 -10.87 -3.50
N LYS A 11 -6.19 -10.97 -3.16
CA LYS A 11 -6.63 -11.44 -1.84
C LYS A 11 -5.97 -12.77 -1.44
N SER A 12 -5.83 -13.69 -2.39
CA SER A 12 -5.11 -14.96 -2.20
C SER A 12 -3.64 -14.78 -1.83
N ASP A 13 -2.97 -13.75 -2.34
CA ASP A 13 -1.57 -13.48 -2.03
C ASP A 13 -1.45 -12.90 -0.61
N ILE A 14 -2.40 -12.06 -0.20
CA ILE A 14 -2.50 -11.53 1.16
C ILE A 14 -2.75 -12.65 2.17
N GLU A 15 -3.67 -13.57 1.88
CA GLU A 15 -3.96 -14.73 2.74
C GLU A 15 -2.74 -15.65 2.90
N ARG A 16 -2.01 -15.91 1.81
CA ARG A 16 -0.75 -16.67 1.85
C ARG A 16 0.32 -15.96 2.67
N LEU A 17 0.47 -14.64 2.49
CA LEU A 17 1.40 -13.83 3.26
C LEU A 17 1.04 -13.83 4.75
N ALA A 18 -0.23 -13.63 5.09
CA ALA A 18 -0.71 -13.66 6.47
C ALA A 18 -0.40 -15.02 7.13
N THR A 19 -0.69 -16.11 6.42
CA THR A 19 -0.39 -17.47 6.89
C THR A 19 1.10 -17.65 7.17
N HIS A 20 1.95 -17.24 6.22
CA HIS A 20 3.40 -17.32 6.37
C HIS A 20 3.92 -16.48 7.55
N LEU A 21 3.42 -15.25 7.70
CA LEU A 21 3.82 -14.35 8.80
C LEU A 21 3.42 -14.92 10.15
N VAL A 22 2.16 -15.32 10.34
CA VAL A 22 1.68 -15.93 11.60
C VAL A 22 2.50 -17.17 11.93
N THR A 23 2.72 -18.05 10.95
CA THR A 23 3.53 -19.27 11.14
C THR A 23 4.96 -18.93 11.56
N SER A 24 5.58 -17.94 10.92
CA SER A 24 6.94 -17.49 11.24
C SER A 24 7.02 -16.89 12.65
N LEU A 25 6.05 -16.05 13.04
CA LEU A 25 6.01 -15.44 14.38
C LEU A 25 5.89 -16.49 15.49
N ILE A 26 5.08 -17.53 15.28
CA ILE A 26 4.89 -18.62 16.24
C ILE A 26 6.14 -19.51 16.28
N THR A 27 6.64 -19.96 15.13
CA THR A 27 7.79 -20.88 15.07
C THR A 27 9.08 -20.26 15.60
N ARG A 28 9.26 -18.94 15.41
CA ARG A 28 10.36 -18.17 15.99
C ARG A 28 10.13 -17.76 17.44
N GLN A 29 9.01 -18.16 18.05
CA GLN A 29 8.64 -17.85 19.43
C GLN A 29 8.60 -16.34 19.73
N LEU A 30 8.32 -15.51 18.72
CA LEU A 30 8.19 -14.06 18.87
C LEU A 30 6.84 -13.68 19.47
N ILE A 31 5.86 -14.58 19.41
CA ILE A 31 4.55 -14.44 20.02
C ILE A 31 4.12 -15.74 20.68
N GLN A 32 3.25 -15.64 21.68
CA GLN A 32 2.47 -16.75 22.21
C GLN A 32 0.98 -16.49 21.91
N PRO A 33 0.38 -17.21 20.95
CA PRO A 33 -1.01 -17.00 20.58
C PRO A 33 -1.93 -17.30 21.75
N LYS A 34 -2.83 -16.35 22.07
CA LYS A 34 -3.95 -16.55 23.00
C LYS A 34 -5.22 -17.04 22.30
N LEU A 35 -5.15 -17.20 20.98
CA LEU A 35 -6.23 -17.52 20.06
C LEU A 35 -5.79 -18.70 19.21
N GLU A 36 -6.73 -19.35 18.54
CA GLU A 36 -6.40 -20.29 17.47
C GLU A 36 -5.63 -19.60 16.34
N THR A 37 -4.62 -20.30 15.81
CA THR A 37 -3.76 -19.82 14.71
C THR A 37 -4.57 -19.35 13.51
N ARG A 38 -5.64 -20.07 13.16
CA ARG A 38 -6.52 -19.69 12.05
C ARG A 38 -7.13 -18.30 12.25
N LYS A 39 -7.66 -18.03 13.44
CA LYS A 39 -8.27 -16.73 13.77
C LYS A 39 -7.24 -15.61 13.73
N LEU A 40 -6.01 -15.88 14.18
CA LEU A 40 -4.91 -14.92 14.08
C LEU A 40 -4.53 -14.62 12.62
N THR A 41 -4.50 -15.64 11.75
CA THR A 41 -4.27 -15.47 10.31
C THR A 41 -5.38 -14.65 9.65
N GLU A 42 -6.65 -14.90 9.98
CA GLU A 42 -7.79 -14.13 9.48
C GLU A 42 -7.67 -12.64 9.88
N ILE A 43 -7.37 -12.36 11.15
CA ILE A 43 -7.15 -10.99 11.64
C ILE A 43 -6.00 -10.32 10.88
N LEU A 44 -4.87 -11.01 10.70
CA LEU A 44 -3.72 -10.44 9.99
C LEU A 44 -4.05 -10.18 8.51
N SER A 45 -4.77 -11.09 7.86
CA SER A 45 -5.23 -10.92 6.48
C SER A 45 -6.10 -9.68 6.32
N ASP A 46 -7.04 -9.47 7.25
CA ASP A 46 -7.91 -8.28 7.27
C ASP A 46 -7.10 -6.98 7.48
N VAL A 47 -6.12 -7.00 8.39
CA VAL A 47 -5.24 -5.84 8.63
C VAL A 47 -4.43 -5.50 7.38
N LEU A 48 -3.82 -6.50 6.75
CA LEU A 48 -3.05 -6.33 5.52
C LEU A 48 -3.93 -5.82 4.37
N THR A 49 -5.13 -6.36 4.23
CA THR A 49 -6.11 -5.93 3.22
C THR A 49 -6.47 -4.46 3.41
N LYS A 50 -6.83 -4.04 4.62
CA LYS A 50 -7.14 -2.64 4.93
C LYS A 50 -5.96 -1.71 4.67
N ASN A 51 -4.74 -2.14 4.99
CA ASN A 51 -3.54 -1.36 4.71
C ASN A 51 -3.34 -1.17 3.20
N MET A 52 -3.52 -2.22 2.41
CA MET A 52 -3.41 -2.16 0.95
C MET A 52 -4.50 -1.29 0.31
N GLU A 53 -5.74 -1.35 0.81
CA GLU A 53 -6.83 -0.48 0.36
C GLU A 53 -6.51 0.99 0.66
N ALA A 54 -5.94 1.29 1.82
CA ALA A 54 -5.50 2.63 2.19
C ALA A 54 -4.37 3.12 1.27
N GLU A 55 -3.40 2.27 0.96
CA GLU A 55 -2.33 2.57 0.00
C GLU A 55 -2.89 2.85 -1.40
N GLN A 56 -3.83 2.01 -1.86
CA GLN A 56 -4.48 2.19 -3.16
C GLN A 56 -5.22 3.53 -3.23
N ALA A 57 -5.88 3.94 -2.16
CA ALA A 57 -6.54 5.24 -2.09
C ALA A 57 -5.56 6.42 -2.14
N VAL A 58 -4.34 6.27 -1.60
CA VAL A 58 -3.26 7.26 -1.76
C VAL A 58 -2.81 7.33 -3.22
N GLU A 59 -2.63 6.18 -3.87
CA GLU A 59 -2.18 6.10 -5.25
C GLU A 59 -3.20 6.69 -6.24
N ASP A 60 -4.48 6.38 -6.07
CA ASP A 60 -5.56 6.88 -6.93
C ASP A 60 -5.69 8.41 -6.85
N GLU A 61 -5.64 8.95 -5.64
CA GLU A 61 -5.68 10.40 -5.44
C GLU A 61 -4.41 11.09 -5.98
N THR A 62 -3.24 10.47 -5.81
CA THR A 62 -1.98 10.96 -6.39
C THR A 62 -2.08 11.05 -7.92
N ARG A 63 -2.63 10.02 -8.59
CA ARG A 63 -2.87 10.04 -10.03
C ARG A 63 -3.85 11.12 -10.47
N ARG A 64 -4.94 11.28 -9.71
CA ARG A 64 -5.94 12.33 -9.98
C ARG A 64 -5.34 13.72 -9.92
N LEU A 65 -4.46 13.98 -8.95
CA LEU A 65 -3.76 15.26 -8.82
C LEU A 65 -2.68 15.44 -9.90
N MET A 66 -1.95 14.39 -10.26
CA MET A 66 -0.96 14.43 -11.34
C MET A 66 -1.58 14.84 -12.69
N GLU A 67 -2.81 14.43 -12.98
CA GLU A 67 -3.52 14.80 -14.21
C GLU A 67 -3.68 16.33 -14.36
N GLN A 68 -3.76 17.08 -13.26
CA GLN A 68 -3.85 18.54 -13.28
C GLN A 68 -2.57 19.20 -13.82
N TYR A 69 -1.42 18.52 -13.72
CA TYR A 69 -0.13 19.01 -14.18
C TYR A 69 0.27 18.47 -15.55
N ARG A 70 -0.58 17.67 -16.20
CA ARG A 70 -0.26 16.96 -17.46
C ARG A 70 0.26 17.89 -18.55
N THR A 71 -0.37 19.06 -18.74
CA THR A 71 0.04 20.04 -19.76
C THR A 71 1.43 20.60 -19.48
N GLN A 72 1.75 20.93 -18.23
CA GLN A 72 3.06 21.47 -17.83
C GLN A 72 4.16 20.41 -17.94
N ILE A 73 3.85 19.16 -17.57
CA ILE A 73 4.74 18.01 -17.74
C ILE A 73 5.06 17.80 -19.22
N ASN A 74 4.03 17.78 -20.09
CA ASN A 74 4.20 17.60 -21.53
C ASN A 74 4.99 18.75 -22.18
N ALA A 75 4.89 19.96 -21.64
CA ALA A 75 5.66 21.12 -22.08
C ALA A 75 7.10 21.14 -21.52
N GLY A 76 7.50 20.15 -20.72
CA GLY A 76 8.83 20.09 -20.10
C GLY A 76 9.05 21.11 -18.97
N GLN A 77 7.99 21.80 -18.53
CA GLN A 77 8.06 22.83 -17.49
C GLN A 77 8.07 22.25 -16.08
N ALA A 78 7.79 20.95 -15.95
CA ALA A 78 7.69 20.28 -14.67
C ALA A 78 8.28 18.86 -14.74
N ASP A 79 9.15 18.53 -13.77
CA ASP A 79 9.68 17.17 -13.62
C ASP A 79 8.58 16.26 -13.05
N SER A 80 8.11 15.33 -13.88
CA SER A 80 7.01 14.44 -13.52
C SER A 80 7.33 13.55 -12.31
N GLN A 81 8.58 13.08 -12.18
CA GLN A 81 8.96 12.15 -11.11
C GLN A 81 9.00 12.89 -9.77
N ARG A 82 9.59 14.09 -9.75
CA ARG A 82 9.64 14.95 -8.58
C ARG A 82 8.25 15.39 -8.15
N LEU A 83 7.39 15.81 -9.09
CA LEU A 83 6.01 16.17 -8.80
C LEU A 83 5.22 15.01 -8.19
N TYR A 84 5.31 13.82 -8.77
CA TYR A 84 4.65 12.64 -8.24
C TYR A 84 5.08 12.35 -6.79
N MET A 85 6.39 12.38 -6.52
CA MET A 85 6.90 12.13 -5.16
C MET A 85 6.41 13.17 -4.15
N MET A 86 6.32 14.44 -4.55
CA MET A 86 5.79 15.51 -3.70
C MET A 86 4.30 15.34 -3.44
N ILE A 87 3.51 15.08 -4.48
CA ILE A 87 2.06 14.88 -4.39
C ILE A 87 1.76 13.64 -3.54
N LYS A 88 2.43 12.51 -3.81
CA LYS A 88 2.23 11.26 -3.05
C LYS A 88 2.50 11.43 -1.56
N ARG A 89 3.57 12.15 -1.19
CA ARG A 89 3.87 12.49 0.21
C ARG A 89 2.78 13.34 0.85
N GLN A 90 2.27 14.33 0.13
CA GLN A 90 1.21 15.20 0.62
C GLN A 90 -0.10 14.40 0.83
N VAL A 91 -0.51 13.62 -0.17
CA VAL A 91 -1.71 12.78 -0.11
C VAL A 91 -1.62 11.76 1.03
N ALA A 92 -0.47 11.10 1.19
CA ALA A 92 -0.26 10.15 2.28
C ALA A 92 -0.41 10.81 3.65
N LYS A 93 0.19 12.00 3.83
CA LYS A 93 0.05 12.79 5.07
C LYS A 93 -1.41 13.14 5.35
N ASP A 94 -2.15 13.60 4.34
CA ASP A 94 -3.55 14.00 4.49
C ASP A 94 -4.46 12.80 4.82
N LYS A 95 -4.15 11.62 4.27
CA LYS A 95 -4.84 10.37 4.57
C LYS A 95 -4.33 9.66 5.83
N LYS A 96 -3.34 10.23 6.53
CA LYS A 96 -2.65 9.62 7.69
C LYS A 96 -2.07 8.24 7.37
N PHE A 97 -1.65 8.04 6.12
CA PHE A 97 -0.99 6.84 5.64
C PHE A 97 0.53 6.99 5.77
N ILE A 98 1.20 5.92 6.19
CA ILE A 98 2.66 5.87 6.31
C ILE A 98 3.21 5.23 5.04
N LEU A 99 4.07 5.96 4.32
CA LEU A 99 4.74 5.51 3.10
C LEU A 99 5.96 4.62 3.37
#